data_AF-A0A2V7Y0C1-F1
#
_entry.id   AF-A0A2V7Y0C1-F1
#
_cell.length_a   1.000
_cell.length_b   1.000
_cell.length_c   1.000
_cell.angle_alpha   90.00
_cell.angle_beta   90.00
_cell.angle_gamma   90.00
#
_symmetry.space_group_name_H-M   'P 1'
#
loop_
_entity.id
_entity.type
_entity.pdbx_description
1 polymer ?
#
loop_
_entity_poly.entity_id
_entity_poly.type
_entity_poly.pdbx_seq_one_letter_code
_entity_poly.pdbx_strand_id
1 'polypeptide(L)'
;MSEVYRKWGRSVRREGEQLVLVDEAGEAIESDALFRTRALGDALDLRSPDANAVDGAAAEIESIVERPLIIERLFVSEGAVAHQFGDVGWRENTRRVHLSIARPPLRAIFDFAEFRFDALRRALPALIRAGKERKPPKKIRVAEHLGAALLPLTAIAKLQSTAPHDGKGQAIREQLAEHEPPNWFRPSYRVRPRKAWFHLRVAPFGAIDDDVPEAVALLAPVSRREIRVLCVDGRGAYPITVALRPIIAARPAATWYPFGAGAFGAELML
;
A
#
# COMPACT_ATOMS: atom_id res chain seq x y z
N MET A 1 16.73 21.60 -22.47
CA MET A 1 17.33 21.86 -21.13
C MET A 1 17.45 20.51 -20.41
N SER A 2 18.53 20.24 -19.66
CA SER A 2 18.69 18.95 -18.97
C SER A 2 18.11 19.00 -17.55
N GLU A 3 17.19 18.10 -17.24
CA GLU A 3 16.67 17.88 -15.89
C GLU A 3 17.60 16.91 -15.14
N VAL A 4 17.95 17.23 -13.89
CA VAL A 4 18.81 16.39 -13.06
C VAL A 4 18.07 16.03 -11.78
N TYR A 5 17.99 14.73 -11.53
CA TYR A 5 17.39 14.15 -10.32
C TYR A 5 18.43 13.31 -9.58
N ARG A 6 18.53 13.47 -8.27
CA ARG A 6 19.36 12.64 -7.40
C ARG A 6 18.52 11.96 -6.34
N LYS A 7 18.93 10.75 -5.97
CA LYS A 7 18.32 9.96 -4.90
C LYS A 7 19.40 9.31 -4.07
N TRP A 8 19.24 9.41 -2.75
CA TRP A 8 19.97 8.62 -1.77
C TRP A 8 18.96 7.82 -0.97
N GLY A 9 19.22 6.56 -0.71
CA GLY A 9 18.33 5.69 0.03
C GLY A 9 19.13 4.80 0.96
N ARG A 10 18.65 4.65 2.19
CA ARG A 10 19.09 3.63 3.13
C ARG A 10 17.87 2.84 3.55
N SER A 11 17.93 1.52 3.49
CA SER A 11 16.83 0.66 3.94
C SER A 11 17.34 -0.59 4.63
N VAL A 12 16.57 -1.08 5.58
CA VAL A 12 16.71 -2.42 6.15
C VAL A 12 15.43 -3.18 5.87
N ARG A 13 15.58 -4.43 5.43
CA ARG A 13 14.46 -5.30 5.09
C ARG A 13 14.73 -6.70 5.60
N ARG A 14 13.78 -7.25 6.35
CA ARG A 14 13.76 -8.67 6.71
C ARG A 14 13.10 -9.49 5.60
N GLU A 15 13.81 -10.49 5.11
CA GLU A 15 13.33 -11.50 4.17
C GLU A 15 13.49 -12.89 4.82
N GLY A 16 12.41 -13.44 5.38
CA GLY A 16 12.53 -14.63 6.22
C GLY A 16 13.39 -14.35 7.46
N GLU A 17 14.45 -15.13 7.68
CA GLU A 17 15.38 -14.95 8.81
C GLU A 17 16.52 -13.98 8.52
N GLN A 18 16.61 -13.45 7.30
CA GLN A 18 17.73 -12.59 6.88
C GLN A 18 17.36 -11.12 6.94
N LEU A 19 18.28 -10.31 7.46
CA LEU A 19 18.24 -8.86 7.31
C LEU A 19 19.11 -8.42 6.13
N VAL A 20 18.49 -7.70 5.20
CA VAL A 20 19.15 -7.09 4.05
C VAL A 20 19.24 -5.59 4.29
N LEU A 21 20.46 -5.09 4.34
CA LEU A 21 20.75 -3.65 4.41
C LEU A 21 21.12 -3.16 3.01
N VAL A 22 20.52 -2.05 2.60
CA VAL A 22 20.75 -1.45 1.28
C VAL A 22 21.03 0.03 1.47
N ASP A 23 22.20 0.44 0.99
CA ASP A 23 22.54 1.84 0.75
C ASP A 23 22.62 2.06 -0.77
N GLU A 24 21.87 3.02 -1.29
CA GLU A 24 21.90 3.44 -2.69
C GLU A 24 22.10 4.94 -2.82
N ALA A 25 22.90 5.36 -3.80
CA ALA A 25 23.04 6.75 -4.21
C ALA A 25 23.15 6.81 -5.73
N GLY A 26 22.38 7.69 -6.36
CA GLY A 26 22.36 7.76 -7.81
C GLY A 26 21.76 9.04 -8.37
N GLU A 27 22.11 9.30 -9.61
CA GLU A 27 21.66 10.45 -10.39
C GLU A 27 21.02 9.97 -11.69
N ALA A 28 19.96 10.67 -12.09
CA ALA A 28 19.32 10.56 -13.39
C ALA A 28 19.41 11.92 -14.09
N ILE A 29 19.86 11.91 -15.34
CA ILE A 29 19.92 13.09 -16.20
C ILE A 29 18.98 12.83 -17.38
N GLU A 30 18.02 13.71 -17.56
CA GLU A 30 16.98 13.64 -18.58
C GLU A 30 17.08 14.85 -19.51
N SER A 31 17.14 14.60 -20.81
CA SER A 31 17.03 15.62 -21.87
C SER A 31 16.10 15.12 -22.97
N ASP A 32 15.75 15.99 -23.92
CA ASP A 32 14.68 15.77 -24.91
C ASP A 32 14.73 14.41 -25.64
N ALA A 33 15.92 13.82 -25.82
CA ALA A 33 16.10 12.51 -26.47
C ALA A 33 16.71 11.42 -25.57
N LEU A 34 17.13 11.74 -24.34
CA LEU A 34 18.08 10.90 -23.62
C LEU A 34 17.76 10.81 -22.13
N PHE A 35 17.85 9.60 -21.59
CA PHE A 35 17.78 9.33 -20.17
C PHE A 35 19.02 8.53 -19.77
N ARG A 36 19.87 9.12 -18.93
CA ARG A 36 21.10 8.49 -18.42
C ARG A 36 21.04 8.42 -16.92
N THR A 37 21.64 7.37 -16.37
CA THR A 37 21.77 7.22 -14.92
C THR A 37 23.20 6.85 -14.55
N ARG A 38 23.61 7.26 -13.36
CA ARG A 38 24.90 6.88 -12.78
C ARG A 38 24.78 6.71 -11.28
N ALA A 39 25.59 5.83 -10.71
CA ALA A 39 25.77 5.80 -9.26
C ALA A 39 26.49 7.08 -8.82
N LEU A 40 26.13 7.58 -7.64
CA LEU A 40 26.88 8.64 -6.97
C LEU A 40 27.83 7.99 -5.95
N GLY A 41 29.06 8.50 -5.88
CA GLY A 41 30.04 8.08 -4.86
C GLY A 41 29.82 8.76 -3.51
N ASP A 42 29.06 9.87 -3.50
CA ASP A 42 28.83 10.68 -2.30
C ASP A 42 27.68 10.10 -1.48
N ALA A 43 27.99 9.72 -0.24
CA ALA A 43 26.99 9.36 0.75
C ALA A 43 26.36 10.62 1.34
N LEU A 44 25.03 10.67 1.38
CA LEU A 44 24.29 11.67 2.15
C LEU A 44 24.03 11.12 3.55
N ASP A 45 24.15 11.97 4.57
CA ASP A 45 23.74 11.60 5.92
C ASP A 45 22.21 11.44 5.99
N LEU A 46 21.79 10.18 5.99
CA LEU A 46 20.42 9.73 6.13
C LEU A 46 20.24 9.11 7.51
N ARG A 47 19.04 9.31 8.08
CA ARG A 47 18.62 8.56 9.26
C ARG A 47 18.83 7.08 9.01
N SER A 48 19.52 6.40 9.92
CA SER A 48 19.66 4.95 9.88
C SER A 48 18.29 4.30 10.15
N PRO A 49 17.81 3.42 9.25
CA PRO A 49 16.64 2.59 9.51
C PRO A 49 16.84 1.74 10.77
N ASP A 50 15.78 1.56 11.53
CA ASP A 50 15.81 0.77 12.76
C ASP A 50 15.64 -0.73 12.47
N ALA A 51 16.76 -1.46 12.44
CA ALA A 51 16.76 -2.92 12.25
C ALA A 51 16.01 -3.65 13.37
N ASN A 52 16.12 -3.18 14.62
CA ASN A 52 15.43 -3.79 15.75
C ASN A 52 13.92 -3.59 15.65
N ALA A 53 13.45 -2.45 15.15
CA ALA A 53 12.03 -2.23 14.87
C ALA A 53 11.52 -3.14 13.76
N VAL A 54 12.31 -3.39 12.72
CA VAL A 54 11.96 -4.33 11.63
C VAL A 54 11.87 -5.77 12.14
N ASP A 55 12.84 -6.22 12.93
CA ASP A 55 12.80 -7.55 13.54
C ASP A 55 11.66 -7.68 14.55
N GLY A 56 11.46 -6.67 15.40
CA GLY A 56 10.37 -6.63 16.38
C GLY A 56 8.99 -6.71 15.71
N ALA A 57 8.78 -5.96 14.63
CA ALA A 57 7.54 -6.02 13.84
C ALA A 57 7.32 -7.40 13.21
N ALA A 58 8.37 -8.04 12.73
CA ALA A 58 8.28 -9.38 12.16
C ALA A 58 8.00 -10.45 13.24
N ALA A 59 8.67 -10.37 14.39
CA ALA A 59 8.43 -11.22 15.54
C ALA A 59 7.02 -11.05 16.10
N GLU A 60 6.49 -9.82 16.13
CA GLU A 60 5.10 -9.55 16.51
C GLU A 60 4.13 -10.28 15.58
N ILE A 61 4.33 -10.20 14.26
CA ILE A 61 3.50 -10.93 13.27
C ILE A 61 3.62 -12.44 13.48
N GLU A 62 4.82 -12.96 13.63
CA GLU A 62 5.06 -14.39 13.86
C GLU A 62 4.40 -14.87 15.17
N SER A 63 4.38 -14.03 16.22
CA SER A 63 3.75 -14.37 17.50
C SER A 63 2.22 -14.43 17.45
N ILE A 64 1.57 -13.63 16.58
CA ILE A 64 0.10 -13.61 16.48
C ILE A 64 -0.44 -14.58 15.43
N VAL A 65 0.41 -15.06 14.51
CA VAL A 65 0.01 -16.05 13.50
C VAL A 65 0.17 -17.46 14.05
N GLU A 66 -0.91 -17.96 14.64
CA GLU A 66 -0.96 -19.29 15.24
C GLU A 66 -1.40 -20.38 14.25
N ARG A 67 -1.03 -21.64 14.54
CA ARG A 67 -1.54 -22.80 13.80
C ARG A 67 -3.08 -22.84 13.83
N PRO A 68 -3.77 -23.24 12.75
CA PRO A 68 -3.23 -23.87 11.53
C PRO A 68 -2.81 -22.88 10.43
N LEU A 69 -2.67 -21.59 10.74
CA LEU A 69 -2.21 -20.60 9.75
C LEU A 69 -0.72 -20.79 9.47
N ILE A 70 -0.32 -20.53 8.23
CA ILE A 70 1.05 -20.69 7.75
C ILE A 70 1.47 -19.37 7.10
N ILE A 71 2.53 -18.74 7.60
CA ILE A 71 3.17 -17.61 6.91
C ILE A 71 3.91 -18.18 5.69
N GLU A 72 3.42 -17.89 4.48
CA GLU A 72 4.11 -18.27 3.24
C GLU A 72 5.13 -17.21 2.82
N ARG A 73 4.88 -15.96 3.19
CA ARG A 73 5.68 -14.81 2.76
C ARG A 73 5.59 -13.71 3.83
N LEU A 74 6.73 -13.22 4.31
CA LEU A 74 6.80 -12.06 5.20
C LEU A 74 8.00 -11.21 4.80
N PHE A 75 7.71 -9.97 4.37
CA PHE A 75 8.70 -8.92 4.17
C PHE A 75 8.35 -7.77 5.10
N VAL A 76 9.31 -7.36 5.91
CA VAL A 76 9.19 -6.17 6.77
C VAL A 76 10.34 -5.25 6.42
N SER A 77 10.06 -3.98 6.20
CA SER A 77 11.10 -3.02 5.83
C SER A 77 10.87 -1.65 6.42
N GLU A 78 11.98 -0.98 6.71
CA GLU A 78 12.06 0.43 7.05
C GLU A 78 13.13 1.08 6.15
N GLY A 79 12.86 2.30 5.68
CA GLY A 79 13.79 3.03 4.83
C GLY A 79 13.73 4.53 5.04
N ALA A 80 14.87 5.18 4.84
CA ALA A 80 15.02 6.61 4.75
C ALA A 80 15.53 6.96 3.35
N VAL A 81 14.93 7.95 2.72
CA VAL A 81 15.27 8.38 1.37
C VAL A 81 15.41 9.89 1.35
N ALA A 82 16.38 10.39 0.61
CA ALA A 82 16.46 11.78 0.22
C ALA A 82 16.43 11.90 -1.30
N HIS A 83 15.83 12.98 -1.74
CA HIS A 83 15.64 13.30 -3.14
C HIS A 83 16.12 14.72 -3.40
N GLN A 84 16.59 14.96 -4.61
CA GLN A 84 16.90 16.29 -5.10
C GLN A 84 16.49 16.40 -6.57
N PHE A 85 15.80 17.48 -6.93
CA PHE A 85 15.51 17.86 -8.30
C PHE A 85 15.79 19.36 -8.47
N GLY A 86 16.80 19.71 -9.28
CA GLY A 86 17.33 21.07 -9.30
C GLY A 86 17.77 21.52 -7.89
N ASP A 87 17.25 22.65 -7.44
CA ASP A 87 17.53 23.22 -6.11
C ASP A 87 16.58 22.72 -5.01
N VAL A 88 15.58 21.91 -5.37
CA VAL A 88 14.57 21.41 -4.42
C VAL A 88 15.02 20.05 -3.89
N GLY A 89 15.10 19.94 -2.56
CA GLY A 89 15.43 18.69 -1.86
C GLY A 89 14.36 18.32 -0.83
N TRP A 90 14.09 17.02 -0.69
CA TRP A 90 13.19 16.50 0.34
C TRP A 90 13.63 15.14 0.86
N ARG A 91 13.07 14.76 2.01
CA ARG A 91 13.36 13.50 2.70
C ARG A 91 12.07 12.78 3.05
N GLU A 92 12.12 11.46 3.01
CA GLU A 92 11.02 10.57 3.29
C GLU A 92 11.49 9.43 4.18
N ASN A 93 10.63 9.00 5.11
CA ASN A 93 10.82 7.76 5.84
C ASN A 93 9.64 6.84 5.51
N THR A 94 9.91 5.57 5.27
CA THR A 94 8.90 4.58 4.88
C THR A 94 9.02 3.35 5.74
N ARG A 95 7.86 2.77 6.06
CA ARG A 95 7.72 1.43 6.62
C ARG A 95 6.83 0.62 5.70
N ARG A 96 7.09 -0.68 5.61
CA ARG A 96 6.25 -1.55 4.79
C ARG A 96 6.27 -2.98 5.29
N VAL A 97 5.10 -3.59 5.31
CA VAL A 97 4.93 -5.03 5.54
C VAL A 97 4.16 -5.63 4.38
N HIS A 98 4.72 -6.70 3.81
CA HIS A 98 4.03 -7.57 2.87
C HIS A 98 3.92 -8.97 3.48
N LEU A 99 2.69 -9.45 3.62
CA LEU A 99 2.40 -10.70 4.31
C LEU A 99 1.44 -11.56 3.49
N SER A 100 1.79 -12.83 3.29
CA SER A 100 0.90 -13.86 2.76
C SER A 100 0.71 -14.95 3.81
N ILE A 101 -0.53 -15.20 4.19
CA ILE A 101 -0.90 -16.25 5.14
C ILE A 101 -1.78 -17.27 4.46
N ALA A 102 -1.36 -18.53 4.48
CA ALA A 102 -2.17 -19.66 4.06
C ALA A 102 -2.97 -20.25 5.22
N ARG A 103 -4.21 -20.61 4.90
CA ARG A 103 -5.06 -21.55 5.63
C ARG A 103 -5.67 -22.44 4.54
N PRO A 104 -4.98 -23.51 4.11
CA PRO A 104 -5.37 -24.25 2.91
C PRO A 104 -6.88 -24.57 2.88
N PRO A 105 -7.56 -24.31 1.75
CA PRO A 105 -7.05 -23.82 0.46
C PRO A 105 -6.99 -22.29 0.31
N LEU A 106 -7.23 -21.53 1.39
CA LEU A 106 -7.25 -20.08 1.37
C LEU A 106 -5.85 -19.50 1.53
N ARG A 107 -5.62 -18.37 0.86
CA ARG A 107 -4.41 -17.55 1.01
C ARG A 107 -4.85 -16.10 1.14
N ALA A 108 -4.56 -15.48 2.28
CA ALA A 108 -4.84 -14.08 2.55
C ALA A 108 -3.59 -13.23 2.33
N ILE A 109 -3.76 -12.07 1.71
CA ILE A 109 -2.69 -11.12 1.43
C ILE A 109 -2.93 -9.86 2.26
N PHE A 110 -1.88 -9.38 2.92
CA PHE A 110 -1.90 -8.16 3.71
C PHE A 110 -0.73 -7.25 3.33
N ASP A 111 -1.04 -5.97 3.19
CA ASP A 111 -0.09 -4.90 2.90
C ASP A 111 -0.27 -3.81 3.95
N PHE A 112 0.78 -3.53 4.74
CA PHE A 112 0.75 -2.48 5.75
C PHE A 112 1.78 -1.39 5.45
N ALA A 113 1.35 -0.15 5.66
CA ALA A 113 2.11 1.08 5.54
C ALA A 113 2.94 1.42 6.79
N GLU A 114 2.60 0.81 7.91
CA GLU A 114 3.15 1.06 9.23
C GLU A 114 3.26 -0.26 9.99
N PHE A 115 4.04 -0.27 11.07
CA PHE A 115 4.11 -1.40 12.00
C PHE A 115 2.91 -1.35 12.95
N ARG A 116 1.72 -1.53 12.40
CA ARG A 116 0.43 -1.55 13.10
C ARG A 116 -0.42 -2.69 12.56
N PHE A 117 -0.69 -3.69 13.40
CA PHE A 117 -1.30 -4.95 12.95
C PHE A 117 -2.72 -5.18 13.49
N ASP A 118 -3.47 -4.11 13.80
CA ASP A 118 -4.86 -4.22 14.29
C ASP A 118 -5.77 -4.95 13.28
N ALA A 119 -5.66 -4.58 12.00
CA ALA A 119 -6.39 -5.25 10.93
C ALA A 119 -6.01 -6.73 10.78
N LEU A 120 -4.73 -7.07 10.97
CA LEU A 120 -4.27 -8.45 10.97
C LEU A 120 -4.90 -9.23 12.14
N ARG A 121 -4.81 -8.69 13.37
CA ARG A 121 -5.42 -9.28 14.58
C ARG A 121 -6.92 -9.55 14.43
N ARG A 122 -7.64 -8.68 13.73
CA ARG A 122 -9.06 -8.89 13.41
C ARG A 122 -9.28 -9.98 12.37
N ALA A 123 -8.43 -10.08 11.36
CA ALA A 123 -8.58 -11.00 10.24
C ALA A 123 -8.16 -12.45 10.55
N LEU A 124 -7.13 -12.68 11.37
CA LEU A 124 -6.61 -14.03 11.65
C LEU A 124 -7.67 -14.98 12.24
N PRO A 125 -8.45 -14.59 13.29
CA PRO A 125 -9.48 -15.46 13.83
C PRO A 125 -10.58 -15.80 12.81
N ALA A 126 -10.91 -14.85 11.92
CA ALA A 126 -11.84 -15.09 10.83
C ALA A 126 -11.28 -16.10 9.82
N LEU A 127 -9.99 -16.01 9.49
CA LEU A 127 -9.34 -16.92 8.54
C LEU A 127 -9.29 -18.36 9.08
N ILE A 128 -9.01 -18.54 10.37
CA ILE A 128 -9.02 -19.84 11.05
C ILE A 128 -10.41 -20.50 10.95
N ARG A 129 -11.46 -19.73 11.28
CA ARG A 129 -12.86 -20.19 11.30
C ARG A 129 -13.52 -20.21 9.92
N ALA A 130 -12.78 -19.88 8.84
CA ALA A 130 -13.35 -19.74 7.52
C ALA A 130 -14.05 -21.04 7.06
N GLY A 131 -15.34 -20.94 6.77
CA GLY A 131 -16.12 -22.04 6.21
C GLY A 131 -15.90 -22.23 4.71
N LYS A 132 -16.86 -22.91 4.06
CA LYS A 132 -16.92 -23.00 2.61
C LYS A 132 -17.27 -21.64 2.00
N GLU A 133 -16.88 -21.45 0.75
CA GLU A 133 -17.27 -20.30 -0.05
C GLU A 133 -18.81 -20.20 -0.13
N ARG A 134 -19.32 -18.96 -0.07
CA ARG A 134 -20.75 -18.67 -0.13
C ARG A 134 -21.04 -17.72 -1.28
N LYS A 135 -22.32 -17.65 -1.65
CA LYS A 135 -22.78 -16.59 -2.54
C LYS A 135 -22.59 -15.23 -1.86
N PRO A 136 -22.15 -14.20 -2.59
CA PRO A 136 -21.98 -12.88 -2.02
C PRO A 136 -23.35 -12.33 -1.55
N PRO A 137 -23.42 -11.66 -0.40
CA PRO A 137 -24.63 -10.99 0.05
C PRO A 137 -24.94 -9.80 -0.87
N LYS A 138 -26.15 -9.23 -0.73
CA LYS A 138 -26.58 -8.07 -1.54
C LYS A 138 -25.71 -6.84 -1.34
N LYS A 139 -25.15 -6.69 -0.14
CA LYS A 139 -24.25 -5.61 0.25
C LYS A 139 -23.12 -6.18 1.09
N ILE A 140 -21.92 -5.66 0.90
CA ILE A 140 -20.79 -5.89 1.81
C ILE A 140 -20.13 -4.57 2.17
N ARG A 141 -19.64 -4.50 3.40
CA ARG A 141 -18.69 -3.47 3.84
C ARG A 141 -17.28 -3.99 3.61
N VAL A 142 -16.38 -3.17 3.10
CA VAL A 142 -14.97 -3.53 2.86
C VAL A 142 -14.11 -2.73 3.81
N ALA A 143 -13.36 -3.44 4.65
CA ALA A 143 -12.48 -2.83 5.62
C ALA A 143 -11.44 -1.89 4.97
N GLU A 144 -11.04 -0.86 5.71
CA GLU A 144 -10.22 0.24 5.21
C GLU A 144 -8.93 -0.19 4.50
N HIS A 145 -8.24 -1.20 5.05
CA HIS A 145 -6.98 -1.72 4.52
C HIS A 145 -7.17 -2.48 3.20
N LEU A 146 -8.34 -3.10 2.98
CA LEU A 146 -8.69 -3.69 1.69
C LEU A 146 -9.04 -2.59 0.70
N GLY A 147 -9.81 -1.59 1.12
CA GLY A 147 -10.21 -0.49 0.25
C GLY A 147 -9.04 0.25 -0.36
N ALA A 148 -7.91 0.43 0.36
CA ALA A 148 -6.68 0.99 -0.20
C ALA A 148 -6.21 0.26 -1.47
N ALA A 149 -6.25 -1.07 -1.48
CA ALA A 149 -5.88 -1.89 -2.63
C ALA A 149 -6.90 -1.82 -3.77
N LEU A 150 -8.18 -1.55 -3.44
CA LEU A 150 -9.26 -1.47 -4.42
C LEU A 150 -9.40 -0.09 -5.06
N LEU A 151 -9.11 0.98 -4.32
CA LEU A 151 -9.32 2.35 -4.79
C LEU A 151 -8.71 2.66 -6.17
N PRO A 152 -7.49 2.20 -6.52
CA PRO A 152 -6.96 2.42 -7.87
C PRO A 152 -7.81 1.77 -8.99
N LEU A 153 -8.60 0.75 -8.66
CA LEU A 153 -9.40 -0.05 -9.59
C LEU A 153 -10.86 0.44 -9.71
N THR A 154 -11.30 1.34 -8.83
CA THR A 154 -12.72 1.73 -8.74
C THR A 154 -13.02 3.03 -9.48
N ALA A 155 -14.17 3.10 -10.15
CA ALA A 155 -14.65 4.30 -10.84
C ALA A 155 -15.53 5.17 -9.91
N ILE A 156 -14.94 5.67 -8.83
CA ILE A 156 -15.59 6.59 -7.88
C ILE A 156 -14.81 7.90 -7.80
N ALA A 157 -15.47 8.97 -7.36
CA ALA A 157 -14.83 10.26 -7.12
C ALA A 157 -13.73 10.13 -6.06
N LYS A 158 -12.52 10.56 -6.42
CA LYS A 158 -11.34 10.53 -5.55
C LYS A 158 -10.72 11.91 -5.51
N LEU A 159 -10.23 12.30 -4.33
CA LEU A 159 -9.48 13.52 -4.14
C LEU A 159 -8.01 13.16 -3.96
N GLN A 160 -7.12 13.84 -4.67
CA GLN A 160 -5.71 13.88 -4.28
C GLN A 160 -5.56 14.82 -3.08
N SER A 161 -4.80 14.41 -2.07
CA SER A 161 -4.45 15.29 -0.94
C SER A 161 -3.21 16.11 -1.23
N THR A 162 -3.03 17.23 -0.53
CA THR A 162 -1.78 18.01 -0.61
C THR A 162 -0.59 17.18 -0.11
N ALA A 163 0.57 17.42 -0.71
CA ALA A 163 1.84 16.91 -0.23
C ALA A 163 3.00 17.82 -0.64
N PRO A 164 4.13 17.76 0.08
CA PRO A 164 5.22 18.70 -0.15
C PRO A 164 5.67 18.70 -1.60
N HIS A 165 6.12 17.56 -2.15
CA HIS A 165 6.78 17.48 -3.46
C HIS A 165 6.39 16.21 -4.23
N ASP A 166 6.39 16.29 -5.56
CA ASP A 166 6.34 15.17 -6.49
C ASP A 166 7.75 14.76 -6.96
N GLY A 167 7.84 13.81 -7.89
CA GLY A 167 9.10 13.30 -8.46
C GLY A 167 9.89 14.29 -9.32
N LYS A 168 9.40 15.52 -9.50
CA LYS A 168 10.11 16.67 -10.10
C LYS A 168 10.20 17.86 -9.12
N GLY A 169 10.00 17.64 -7.83
CA GLY A 169 10.10 18.69 -6.80
C GLY A 169 8.94 19.69 -6.79
N GLN A 170 7.85 19.43 -7.52
CA GLN A 170 6.70 20.33 -7.57
C GLN A 170 5.72 20.05 -6.44
N ALA A 171 5.09 21.09 -5.90
CA ALA A 171 4.11 20.92 -4.83
C ALA A 171 2.86 20.18 -5.30
N ILE A 172 2.47 19.15 -4.55
CA ILE A 172 1.26 18.37 -4.81
C ILE A 172 0.09 19.13 -4.22
N ARG A 173 -0.84 19.56 -5.07
CA ARG A 173 -2.04 20.29 -4.68
C ARG A 173 -3.23 19.35 -4.52
N GLU A 174 -4.12 19.72 -3.60
CA GLU A 174 -5.41 19.05 -3.46
C GLU A 174 -6.29 19.34 -4.68
N GLN A 175 -6.90 18.30 -5.25
CA GLN A 175 -7.82 18.40 -6.37
C GLN A 175 -8.57 17.08 -6.60
N LEU A 176 -9.62 17.14 -7.41
CA LEU A 176 -10.40 15.99 -7.84
C LEU A 176 -9.65 15.21 -8.93
N ALA A 177 -9.65 13.88 -8.82
CA ALA A 177 -8.89 12.99 -9.70
C ALA A 177 -9.72 12.52 -10.91
N GLU A 178 -10.08 13.45 -11.80
CA GLU A 178 -10.98 13.20 -12.94
C GLU A 178 -10.29 13.16 -14.31
N HIS A 179 -9.01 13.55 -14.38
CA HIS A 179 -8.28 13.73 -15.64
C HIS A 179 -6.92 13.04 -15.64
N GLU A 180 -6.06 13.40 -16.59
CA GLU A 180 -4.65 13.00 -16.57
C GLU A 180 -4.01 13.44 -15.25
N PRO A 181 -3.24 12.56 -14.59
CA PRO A 181 -2.60 12.93 -13.35
C PRO A 181 -1.58 14.07 -13.54
N PRO A 182 -1.60 15.11 -12.70
CA PRO A 182 -0.76 16.28 -12.90
C PRO A 182 0.66 16.11 -12.38
N ASN A 183 0.89 15.24 -11.40
CA ASN A 183 2.19 15.08 -10.75
C ASN A 183 3.00 13.93 -11.37
N TRP A 184 4.30 13.97 -11.13
CA TRP A 184 5.26 12.97 -11.58
C TRP A 184 5.62 11.98 -10.48
N PHE A 185 5.50 10.68 -10.74
CA PHE A 185 5.98 9.62 -9.88
C PHE A 185 7.32 9.07 -10.34
N ARG A 186 8.30 9.08 -9.43
CA ARG A 186 9.66 8.59 -9.67
C ARG A 186 10.10 7.67 -8.52
N PRO A 187 9.96 6.34 -8.66
CA PRO A 187 10.30 5.38 -7.59
C PRO A 187 11.81 5.19 -7.39
N SER A 188 12.59 5.42 -8.44
CA SER A 188 14.05 5.24 -8.44
C SER A 188 14.68 6.19 -9.45
N TYR A 189 15.93 6.59 -9.21
CA TYR A 189 16.73 7.31 -10.20
C TYR A 189 16.93 6.47 -11.48
N ARG A 190 16.84 5.13 -11.39
CA ARG A 190 16.99 4.21 -12.53
C ARG A 190 15.78 4.16 -13.48
N VAL A 191 14.67 4.80 -13.13
CA VAL A 191 13.39 4.69 -13.84
C VAL A 191 12.95 6.06 -14.30
N ARG A 192 12.49 6.16 -15.55
CA ARG A 192 11.87 7.39 -16.07
C ARG A 192 10.61 7.72 -15.27
N PRO A 193 10.38 8.98 -14.90
CA PRO A 193 9.19 9.36 -14.16
C PRO A 193 7.95 9.18 -15.03
N ARG A 194 6.81 8.93 -14.41
CA ARG A 194 5.51 8.85 -15.10
C ARG A 194 4.47 9.71 -14.41
N LYS A 195 3.49 10.21 -15.16
CA LYS A 195 2.35 10.89 -14.56
C LYS A 195 1.59 9.95 -13.61
N ALA A 196 1.28 10.44 -12.41
CA ALA A 196 0.53 9.68 -11.43
C ALA A 196 -0.23 10.58 -10.44
N TRP A 197 -1.34 10.03 -9.94
CA TRP A 197 -2.05 10.57 -8.79
C TRP A 197 -1.35 10.13 -7.52
N PHE A 198 -1.28 11.03 -6.56
CA PHE A 198 -0.69 10.77 -5.25
C PHE A 198 -1.76 10.88 -4.18
N HIS A 199 -1.60 10.12 -3.10
CA HIS A 199 -2.36 10.34 -1.87
C HIS A 199 -3.88 10.42 -2.14
N LEU A 200 -4.38 9.46 -2.94
CA LEU A 200 -5.78 9.42 -3.34
C LEU A 200 -6.64 9.01 -2.16
N ARG A 201 -7.54 9.90 -1.71
CA ARG A 201 -8.60 9.59 -0.76
C ARG A 201 -9.93 9.49 -1.50
N VAL A 202 -10.84 8.69 -0.99
CA VAL A 202 -12.21 8.68 -1.51
C VAL A 202 -12.94 9.96 -1.08
N ALA A 203 -13.70 10.57 -1.99
CA ALA A 203 -14.68 11.58 -1.59
C ALA A 203 -15.84 10.85 -0.92
N PRO A 204 -16.26 11.22 0.32
CA PRO A 204 -17.35 10.50 0.99
C PRO A 204 -18.66 10.63 0.22
N PHE A 205 -19.40 9.54 0.08
CA PHE A 205 -20.75 9.53 -0.49
C PHE A 205 -21.55 8.34 0.05
N GLY A 206 -22.88 8.44 -0.02
CA GLY A 206 -23.78 7.42 0.51
C GLY A 206 -23.68 7.29 2.04
N ALA A 207 -24.23 6.20 2.57
CA ALA A 207 -24.12 5.84 3.98
C ALA A 207 -23.62 4.40 4.09
N ILE A 208 -22.59 4.17 4.92
CA ILE A 208 -22.11 2.83 5.25
C ILE A 208 -23.11 2.21 6.23
N ASP A 209 -23.57 1.00 5.90
CA ASP A 209 -24.42 0.19 6.76
C ASP A 209 -23.49 -0.72 7.60
N ASP A 210 -23.42 -0.50 8.91
CA ASP A 210 -22.52 -1.26 9.79
C ASP A 210 -23.04 -2.67 10.10
N ASP A 211 -24.33 -2.95 9.80
CA ASP A 211 -24.99 -4.22 10.08
C ASP A 211 -24.83 -5.25 8.93
N VAL A 212 -24.23 -4.85 7.80
CA VAL A 212 -23.95 -5.78 6.70
C VAL A 212 -22.65 -6.57 6.93
N PRO A 213 -22.49 -7.73 6.26
CA PRO A 213 -21.25 -8.49 6.34
C PRO A 213 -20.00 -7.67 5.93
N GLU A 214 -18.90 -7.85 6.66
CA GLU A 214 -17.64 -7.14 6.46
C GLU A 214 -16.59 -8.02 5.79
N ALA A 215 -15.97 -7.53 4.72
CA ALA A 215 -14.77 -8.11 4.13
C ALA A 215 -13.51 -7.65 4.89
N VAL A 216 -12.82 -8.59 5.52
CA VAL A 216 -11.69 -8.34 6.45
C VAL A 216 -10.32 -8.74 5.90
N ALA A 217 -10.26 -9.54 4.83
CA ALA A 217 -9.01 -9.93 4.17
C ALA A 217 -9.19 -10.12 2.66
N LEU A 218 -8.19 -9.71 1.87
CA LEU A 218 -8.12 -10.01 0.45
C LEU A 218 -7.56 -11.43 0.27
N LEU A 219 -8.22 -12.25 -0.55
CA LEU A 219 -7.83 -13.62 -0.82
C LEU A 219 -7.21 -13.76 -2.21
N ALA A 220 -6.15 -14.55 -2.31
CA ALA A 220 -5.55 -14.91 -3.59
C ALA A 220 -6.39 -15.97 -4.33
N PRO A 221 -6.33 -16.01 -5.67
CA PRO A 221 -5.65 -15.04 -6.55
C PRO A 221 -6.42 -13.72 -6.68
N VAL A 222 -5.69 -12.62 -6.85
CA VAL A 222 -6.29 -11.29 -7.07
C VAL A 222 -6.51 -11.07 -8.57
N SER A 223 -7.76 -10.86 -8.98
CA SER A 223 -8.13 -10.53 -10.36
C SER A 223 -8.51 -9.05 -10.46
N ARG A 224 -8.34 -8.46 -11.65
CA ARG A 224 -8.76 -7.07 -11.94
C ARG A 224 -10.26 -6.93 -12.17
N ARG A 225 -10.99 -8.04 -12.35
CA ARG A 225 -12.43 -8.04 -12.61
C ARG A 225 -13.25 -8.39 -11.37
N GLU A 226 -12.73 -9.33 -10.59
CA GLU A 226 -13.37 -9.88 -9.41
C GLU A 226 -12.35 -9.92 -8.28
N ILE A 227 -12.82 -9.62 -7.07
CA ILE A 227 -12.02 -9.74 -5.88
C ILE A 227 -12.59 -10.87 -5.04
N ARG A 228 -11.69 -11.71 -4.56
CA ARG A 228 -12.02 -12.74 -3.59
C ARG A 228 -11.68 -12.20 -2.22
N VAL A 229 -12.63 -12.21 -1.30
CA VAL A 229 -12.45 -11.66 0.04
C VAL A 229 -12.95 -12.63 1.10
N LEU A 230 -12.37 -12.54 2.29
CA LEU A 230 -12.88 -13.20 3.48
C LEU A 230 -13.91 -12.29 4.14
N CYS A 231 -15.15 -12.75 4.24
CA CYS A 231 -16.26 -12.01 4.80
C CYS A 231 -16.66 -12.54 6.18
N VAL A 232 -17.13 -11.65 7.07
CA VAL A 232 -17.61 -11.94 8.43
C VAL A 232 -18.99 -11.31 8.62
N ASP A 233 -19.96 -12.08 9.13
CA ASP A 233 -21.37 -11.65 9.29
C ASP A 233 -21.94 -11.92 10.71
N GLY A 234 -21.07 -11.97 11.72
CA GLY A 234 -21.43 -12.30 13.10
C GLY A 234 -21.76 -13.78 13.36
N ARG A 235 -22.18 -14.54 12.33
CA ARG A 235 -22.46 -15.98 12.43
C ARG A 235 -21.28 -16.86 12.00
N GLY A 236 -20.38 -16.31 11.20
CA GLY A 236 -19.16 -17.00 10.83
C GLY A 236 -18.27 -16.19 9.90
N ALA A 237 -17.22 -16.83 9.41
CA ALA A 237 -16.33 -16.30 8.40
C ALA A 237 -16.38 -17.19 7.15
N TYR A 238 -16.39 -16.60 5.96
CA TYR A 238 -16.48 -17.36 4.71
C TYR A 238 -15.89 -16.58 3.53
N PRO A 239 -15.26 -17.27 2.57
CA PRO A 239 -14.87 -16.66 1.32
C PRO A 239 -16.10 -16.25 0.51
N ILE A 240 -16.00 -15.12 -0.18
CA ILE A 240 -16.91 -14.71 -1.25
C ILE A 240 -16.09 -14.16 -2.41
N THR A 241 -16.65 -14.25 -3.61
CA THR A 241 -16.11 -13.61 -4.81
C THR A 241 -17.11 -12.54 -5.26
N VAL A 242 -16.65 -11.30 -5.39
CA VAL A 242 -17.47 -10.16 -5.81
C VAL A 242 -16.87 -9.46 -7.01
N ALA A 243 -17.72 -9.01 -7.93
CA ALA A 243 -17.30 -8.12 -9.00
C ALA A 243 -16.99 -6.74 -8.43
N LEU A 244 -16.02 -6.04 -9.02
CA LEU A 244 -15.72 -4.64 -8.70
C LEU A 244 -16.78 -3.69 -9.30
N ARG A 245 -18.06 -3.80 -8.91
CA ARG A 245 -19.19 -2.98 -9.39
C ARG A 245 -20.40 -3.01 -8.43
N PRO A 246 -21.25 -1.95 -8.41
CA PRO A 246 -20.92 -0.55 -8.17
C PRO A 246 -20.74 -0.25 -6.66
N ILE A 247 -19.80 0.61 -6.30
CA ILE A 247 -19.66 1.08 -4.92
C ILE A 247 -20.80 2.04 -4.63
N ILE A 248 -21.60 1.73 -3.62
CA ILE A 248 -22.82 2.48 -3.27
C ILE A 248 -22.62 3.45 -2.09
N ALA A 249 -21.56 3.27 -1.31
CA ALA A 249 -21.13 4.24 -0.33
C ALA A 249 -19.62 4.14 -0.08
N ALA A 250 -19.02 5.23 0.37
CA ALA A 250 -17.62 5.26 0.76
C ALA A 250 -17.38 6.26 1.90
N ARG A 251 -16.49 5.91 2.81
CA ARG A 251 -16.01 6.75 3.90
C ARG A 251 -14.47 6.82 3.85
N PRO A 252 -13.86 8.03 3.97
CA PRO A 252 -12.40 8.14 4.04
C PRO A 252 -11.88 7.51 5.33
N ALA A 253 -10.74 6.82 5.26
CA ALA A 253 -10.01 6.37 6.44
C ALA A 253 -8.88 7.35 6.80
N ALA A 254 -8.47 7.32 8.06
CA ALA A 254 -7.32 8.09 8.55
C ALA A 254 -5.97 7.54 8.05
N THR A 255 -5.93 6.29 7.58
CA THR A 255 -4.67 5.59 7.36
C THR A 255 -4.07 5.88 5.99
N TRP A 256 -2.87 6.43 6.05
CA TRP A 256 -2.03 6.80 4.92
C TRP A 256 -1.29 5.59 4.33
N TYR A 257 -1.13 5.57 3.00
CA TYR A 257 -0.22 4.66 2.29
C TYR A 257 1.01 5.44 1.85
N PRO A 258 2.21 5.19 2.43
CA PRO A 258 3.43 5.88 2.06
C PRO A 258 3.88 5.48 0.66
N PHE A 259 3.89 6.47 -0.22
CA PHE A 259 4.82 6.62 -1.36
C PHE A 259 4.97 5.43 -2.31
N GLY A 260 3.87 5.19 -3.02
CA GLY A 260 3.86 4.97 -4.46
C GLY A 260 2.85 5.93 -5.08
N ALA A 261 2.69 5.93 -6.40
CA ALA A 261 1.35 6.23 -6.94
C ALA A 261 0.36 5.33 -6.18
N GLY A 262 -0.46 5.88 -5.30
CA GLY A 262 -1.10 5.10 -4.24
C GLY A 262 -2.22 5.84 -3.52
N ALA A 263 -3.10 5.07 -2.90
CA ALA A 263 -4.35 5.53 -2.30
C ALA A 263 -4.35 5.32 -0.78
N PHE A 264 -5.03 6.20 -0.05
CA PHE A 264 -5.35 6.04 1.36
C PHE A 264 -6.25 4.81 1.57
N GLY A 265 -6.32 4.33 2.81
CA GLY A 265 -7.43 3.46 3.20
C GLY A 265 -8.78 4.10 2.89
N ALA A 266 -9.74 3.29 2.50
CA ALA A 266 -11.13 3.72 2.41
C ALA A 266 -12.02 2.57 2.83
N GLU A 267 -13.04 2.88 3.61
CA GLU A 267 -14.11 1.92 3.77
C GLU A 267 -15.09 2.09 2.61
N LEU A 268 -15.44 0.97 1.98
CA LEU A 268 -16.28 0.94 0.78
C LEU A 268 -17.47 0.01 1.04
N MET A 269 -18.63 0.36 0.50
CA MET A 269 -19.78 -0.54 0.45
C MET A 269 -20.07 -0.92 -1.00
N LEU A 270 -20.07 -2.23 -1.29
CA LEU A 270 -20.39 -2.82 -2.59
C LEU A 270 -21.78 -3.46 -2.52
#